data_AF-A0A3N9P8U3-F1
#
_entry.id   AF-A0A3N9P8U3-F1
#
_cell.length_a   1.000
_cell.length_b   1.000
_cell.length_c   1.000
_cell.angle_alpha   90.00
_cell.angle_beta   90.00
_cell.angle_gamma   90.00
#
_symmetry.space_group_name_H-M   'P 1'
#
loop_
_entity.id
_entity.type
_entity.pdbx_description
1 polymer ?
#
loop_
_entity_poly.entity_id
_entity_poly.type
_entity_poly.pdbx_seq_one_letter_code
_entity_poly.pdbx_strand_id
1 'polypeptide(L)'
;HMTAVFKSFPLAFFIALLNMLAIANIPREIHHNRDFRAFLSSCASILALMALFAIGIYPNIVFSNPFPEYSLNIYNAASSARTLNIMLIIAIIGIPFVLTYTISIYWIFRGKVKLDASSY
;
A
#
# COMPACT_ATOMS: atom_id res chain seq x y z
N HIS A 1 -16.30 -5.96 -16.48
CA HIS A 1 -14.95 -6.55 -16.38
C HIS A 1 -14.48 -6.70 -14.92
N MET A 2 -14.41 -5.63 -14.12
CA MET A 2 -14.00 -5.73 -12.69
C MET A 2 -14.89 -6.66 -11.84
N THR A 3 -16.21 -6.62 -12.02
CA THR A 3 -17.16 -7.45 -11.25
C THR A 3 -17.05 -8.96 -11.49
N ALA A 4 -16.44 -9.38 -12.60
CA ALA A 4 -16.20 -10.80 -12.89
C ALA A 4 -14.99 -11.34 -12.11
N VAL A 5 -13.94 -10.52 -11.93
CA VAL A 5 -12.74 -10.84 -11.14
C VAL A 5 -13.08 -10.96 -9.64
N PHE A 6 -13.96 -10.10 -9.13
CA PHE A 6 -14.41 -10.19 -7.73
C PHE A 6 -15.22 -11.46 -7.43
N LYS A 7 -15.87 -12.09 -8.42
CA LYS A 7 -16.61 -13.35 -8.21
C LYS A 7 -15.70 -14.58 -8.23
N SER A 8 -14.55 -14.52 -8.90
CA SER A 8 -13.59 -15.63 -8.98
C SER A 8 -12.51 -15.59 -7.88
N PHE A 9 -12.26 -14.42 -7.28
CA PHE A 9 -11.29 -14.24 -6.18
C PHE A 9 -11.99 -14.00 -4.84
N PRO A 10 -12.37 -15.06 -4.08
CA PRO A 10 -12.94 -14.90 -2.74
C PRO A 10 -12.00 -14.13 -1.79
N LEU A 11 -10.69 -14.19 -2.02
CA LEU A 11 -9.67 -13.40 -1.31
C LEU A 11 -9.88 -11.89 -1.42
N ALA A 12 -10.35 -11.37 -2.56
CA ALA A 12 -10.61 -9.94 -2.71
C ALA A 12 -11.72 -9.46 -1.76
N PHE A 13 -12.74 -10.31 -1.53
CA PHE A 13 -13.79 -10.03 -0.55
C PHE A 13 -13.24 -10.00 0.89
N PHE A 14 -12.35 -10.94 1.24
CA PHE A 14 -11.69 -10.93 2.54
C PHE A 14 -10.81 -9.69 2.76
N ILE A 15 -10.07 -9.24 1.74
CA ILE A 15 -9.26 -8.03 1.82
C ILE A 15 -10.15 -6.79 1.96
N ALA A 16 -11.28 -6.73 1.24
CA ALA A 16 -12.25 -5.64 1.36
C ALA A 16 -12.88 -5.59 2.76
N LEU A 17 -13.26 -6.75 3.30
CA LEU A 17 -13.77 -6.86 4.66
C LEU A 17 -12.71 -6.42 5.68
N LEU A 18 -11.47 -6.87 5.53
CA LEU A 18 -10.36 -6.48 6.40
C LEU A 18 -10.07 -4.98 6.31
N ASN A 19 -10.14 -4.38 5.11
CA ASN A 19 -10.02 -2.94 4.94
C ASN A 19 -11.13 -2.18 5.70
N MET A 20 -12.38 -2.61 5.55
CA MET A 20 -13.52 -2.02 6.25
C MET A 20 -13.36 -2.11 7.76
N LEU A 21 -12.90 -3.26 8.28
CA LEU A 21 -12.59 -3.45 9.69
C LEU A 21 -11.43 -2.57 10.16
N ALA A 22 -10.37 -2.43 9.35
CA ALA A 22 -9.25 -1.56 9.66
C ALA A 22 -9.69 -0.09 9.78
N ILE A 23 -10.53 0.39 8.86
CA ILE A 23 -11.10 1.74 8.90
C ILE A 23 -11.98 1.92 10.15
N ALA A 24 -12.87 0.95 10.43
CA ALA A 24 -13.74 1.01 11.60
C ALA A 24 -12.97 0.96 12.93
N ASN A 25 -11.79 0.34 12.95
CA ASN A 25 -10.97 0.26 14.15
C ASN A 25 -10.22 1.57 14.47
N ILE A 26 -10.05 2.48 13.51
CA ILE A 26 -9.39 3.78 13.71
C ILE A 26 -10.12 4.64 14.77
N PRO A 27 -11.42 4.99 14.63
CA PRO A 27 -12.10 5.80 15.63
C PRO A 27 -12.14 5.11 17.00
N ARG A 28 -12.29 3.78 17.02
CA ARG A 28 -12.27 2.99 18.26
C ARG A 28 -10.94 3.12 19.02
N GLU A 29 -9.81 2.97 18.33
CA GLU A 29 -8.49 3.08 18.97
C GLU A 29 -8.15 4.52 19.39
N ILE A 30 -8.65 5.52 18.64
CA ILE A 30 -8.56 6.94 19.04
C ILE A 30 -9.34 7.18 20.35
N HIS A 31 -10.57 6.67 20.46
CA HIS A 31 -11.36 6.78 21.70
C HIS A 31 -10.67 6.13 22.91
N HIS A 32 -9.88 5.08 22.69
CA HIS A 32 -9.09 4.43 23.73
C HIS A 32 -7.73 5.10 24.01
N ASN A 33 -7.42 6.26 23.40
CA ASN A 33 -6.13 6.95 23.50
C ASN A 33 -4.92 6.08 23.10
N ARG A 34 -5.11 5.17 22.13
CA ARG A 34 -4.08 4.25 21.63
C ARG A 34 -3.60 4.69 20.24
N ASP A 35 -3.03 5.89 20.17
CA ASP A 35 -2.65 6.57 18.92
C ASP A 35 -1.79 5.72 17.98
N PHE A 36 -0.85 4.94 18.53
CA PHE A 36 0.00 4.05 17.73
C PHE A 36 -0.79 2.94 17.00
N ARG A 37 -1.83 2.39 17.63
CA ARG A 37 -2.69 1.37 17.01
C ARG A 37 -3.64 1.97 15.98
N ALA A 38 -4.11 3.19 16.23
CA ALA A 38 -4.87 3.95 15.23
C ALA A 38 -4.01 4.23 13.99
N PHE A 39 -2.75 4.63 14.18
CA PHE A 39 -1.78 4.82 13.10
C PHE A 39 -1.56 3.54 12.28
N LEU A 40 -1.29 2.42 12.95
CA LEU A 40 -1.09 1.13 12.27
C LEU A 40 -2.35 0.68 11.50
N SER A 41 -3.54 0.93 12.06
CA SER A 41 -4.81 0.63 11.40
C SER A 41 -5.01 1.49 10.13
N SER A 42 -4.58 2.75 10.16
CA SER A 42 -4.56 3.64 8.98
C SER A 42 -3.60 3.13 7.89
N CYS A 43 -2.36 2.74 8.27
CA CYS A 43 -1.41 2.13 7.33
C CYS A 43 -1.97 0.85 6.70
N ALA A 44 -2.58 -0.02 7.52
CA ALA A 44 -3.20 -1.26 7.05
C ALA A 44 -4.37 -0.98 6.09
N SER A 45 -5.17 0.05 6.35
CA SER A 45 -6.23 0.49 5.45
C SER A 45 -5.68 0.91 4.09
N ILE A 46 -4.65 1.76 4.06
CA ILE A 46 -4.03 2.21 2.80
C ILE A 46 -3.49 1.00 2.00
N LEU A 47 -2.78 0.09 2.66
CA LEU A 47 -2.26 -1.12 2.02
C LEU A 47 -3.37 -2.01 1.46
N ALA A 48 -4.42 -2.26 2.23
CA ALA A 48 -5.53 -3.10 1.79
C ALA A 48 -6.31 -2.46 0.63
N LEU A 49 -6.49 -1.13 0.64
CA LEU A 49 -7.10 -0.41 -0.48
C LEU A 49 -6.26 -0.53 -1.75
N MET A 50 -4.94 -0.36 -1.64
CA MET A 50 -4.03 -0.48 -2.77
C MET A 50 -3.98 -1.92 -3.31
N ALA A 51 -4.04 -2.92 -2.42
CA ALA A 51 -4.13 -4.32 -2.81
C ALA A 51 -5.45 -4.65 -3.55
N LEU A 52 -6.59 -4.12 -3.07
CA LEU A 52 -7.88 -4.28 -3.76
C LEU A 52 -7.85 -3.71 -5.17
N PHE A 53 -7.28 -2.52 -5.32
CA PHE A 53 -7.10 -1.90 -6.61
C PHE A 53 -6.24 -2.76 -7.54
N ALA A 54 -5.08 -3.24 -7.05
CA ALA A 54 -4.17 -4.09 -7.81
C ALA A 54 -4.84 -5.40 -8.27
N ILE A 55 -5.56 -6.08 -7.38
CA ILE A 55 -6.31 -7.31 -7.70
C ILE A 55 -7.41 -7.02 -8.73
N GLY A 56 -8.08 -5.87 -8.63
CA GLY A 56 -9.18 -5.51 -9.51
C GLY A 56 -8.78 -5.27 -10.97
N ILE A 57 -7.53 -4.85 -11.21
CA ILE A 57 -7.03 -4.57 -12.56
C ILE A 57 -6.18 -5.71 -13.14
N TYR A 58 -5.54 -6.52 -12.28
CA TYR A 58 -4.69 -7.64 -12.70
C TYR A 58 -5.40 -8.58 -13.70
N PRO A 59 -4.73 -9.02 -14.79
CA PRO A 59 -3.32 -8.82 -15.14
C PRO A 59 -3.03 -7.55 -15.96
N ASN A 60 -4.06 -6.76 -16.28
CA ASN A 60 -3.92 -5.54 -17.06
C ASN A 60 -3.61 -4.36 -16.13
N ILE A 61 -2.70 -3.49 -16.56
CA ILE A 61 -2.35 -2.27 -15.83
C ILE A 61 -3.11 -1.09 -16.45
N VAL A 62 -3.21 -1.06 -17.78
CA VAL A 62 -3.95 -0.03 -18.52
C VAL A 62 -4.80 -0.71 -19.59
N PHE A 63 -6.11 -0.53 -19.50
CA PHE A 63 -7.05 -1.02 -20.50
C PHE A 63 -7.15 -0.03 -21.66
N SER A 64 -7.04 -0.54 -22.88
CA SER A 64 -7.35 0.24 -24.09
C SER A 64 -8.82 0.06 -24.47
N ASN A 65 -9.48 1.15 -24.84
CA ASN A 65 -10.86 1.19 -25.34
C ASN A 65 -10.89 2.19 -26.51
N PRO A 66 -11.31 1.80 -27.73
CA PRO A 66 -12.14 0.64 -28.12
C PRO A 66 -11.40 -0.64 -28.53
N PHE A 67 -10.07 -0.63 -28.64
CA PHE A 67 -9.29 -1.79 -29.11
C PHE A 67 -8.60 -2.51 -27.94
N PRO A 68 -9.19 -3.59 -27.38
CA PRO A 68 -8.69 -4.22 -26.16
C PRO A 68 -7.35 -4.95 -26.36
N GLU A 69 -7.00 -5.27 -27.60
CA GLU A 69 -5.74 -5.92 -28.01
C GLU A 69 -4.49 -5.08 -27.69
N TYR A 70 -4.63 -3.75 -27.64
CA TYR A 70 -3.56 -2.82 -27.27
C TYR A 70 -3.51 -2.53 -25.76
N SER A 71 -4.19 -3.33 -24.92
CA SER A 71 -4.13 -3.17 -23.47
C SER A 71 -2.73 -3.50 -22.94
N LEU A 72 -2.23 -2.68 -22.01
CA LEU A 72 -0.97 -2.91 -21.32
C LEU A 72 -1.20 -3.88 -20.17
N ASN A 73 -0.49 -5.00 -20.21
CA ASN A 73 -0.51 -6.06 -19.21
C ASN A 73 0.90 -6.32 -18.66
N ILE A 74 0.99 -7.10 -17.59
CA ILE A 74 2.28 -7.39 -16.94
C ILE A 74 3.31 -8.09 -17.85
N TYR A 75 2.89 -8.70 -18.96
CA TYR A 75 3.77 -9.45 -19.85
C TYR A 75 4.30 -8.58 -20.99
N ASN A 76 3.48 -7.68 -21.53
CA ASN A 76 3.88 -6.77 -22.61
C ASN A 76 4.53 -5.47 -22.10
N ALA A 77 4.21 -5.04 -20.88
CA ALA A 77 4.71 -3.81 -20.29
C ALA A 77 5.99 -4.02 -19.45
N ALA A 78 6.40 -5.28 -19.23
CA ALA A 78 7.61 -5.58 -18.49
C ALA A 78 8.87 -5.26 -19.30
N SER A 79 9.90 -4.76 -18.61
CA SER A 79 11.24 -4.62 -19.18
C SER A 79 11.89 -5.99 -19.43
N SER A 80 12.99 -6.00 -20.19
CA SER A 80 13.77 -7.22 -20.42
C SER A 80 14.16 -7.90 -19.09
N ALA A 81 14.24 -9.24 -19.10
CA ALA A 81 14.58 -10.02 -17.89
C ALA A 81 15.91 -9.58 -17.26
N ARG A 82 16.89 -9.17 -18.08
CA ARG A 82 18.19 -8.67 -17.61
C ARG A 82 18.02 -7.37 -16.82
N THR A 83 17.28 -6.41 -17.36
CA THR A 83 17.00 -5.13 -16.70
C THR A 83 16.19 -5.33 -15.42
N LEU A 84 15.18 -6.20 -15.46
CA LEU A 84 14.33 -6.50 -14.29
C LEU A 84 15.16 -7.09 -13.14
N ASN A 85 16.06 -8.04 -13.44
CA ASN A 85 16.95 -8.62 -12.43
C ASN A 85 17.90 -7.59 -11.82
N ILE A 86 18.47 -6.69 -12.63
CA ILE A 86 19.35 -5.62 -12.12
C ILE A 86 18.57 -4.70 -11.17
N MET A 87 17.37 -4.26 -11.57
CA MET A 87 16.52 -3.41 -10.72
C MET A 87 16.09 -4.12 -9.43
N LEU A 88 15.82 -5.44 -9.50
CA LEU A 88 15.50 -6.23 -8.31
C LEU A 88 16.65 -6.26 -7.31
N ILE A 89 17.90 -6.45 -7.77
CA ILE A 89 19.08 -6.41 -6.90
C ILE A 89 19.22 -5.03 -6.25
N ILE A 90 19.05 -3.96 -7.03
CA ILE A 90 19.10 -2.58 -6.52
C ILE A 90 18.00 -2.36 -5.47
N ALA A 91 16.77 -2.81 -5.72
CA ALA A 91 15.66 -2.66 -4.79
C ALA A 91 15.88 -3.44 -3.49
N ILE A 92 16.39 -4.67 -3.56
CA ILE A 92 16.68 -5.51 -2.38
C ILE A 92 17.72 -4.87 -1.47
N ILE A 93 18.70 -4.14 -2.01
CA ILE A 93 19.73 -3.46 -1.21
C ILE A 93 19.24 -2.06 -0.79
N GLY A 94 18.61 -1.32 -1.70
CA GLY A 94 18.18 0.05 -1.48
C GLY A 94 17.03 0.19 -0.49
N ILE A 95 16.03 -0.69 -0.55
CA ILE A 95 14.86 -0.61 0.34
C ILE A 95 15.24 -0.77 1.82
N PRO A 96 16.03 -1.79 2.24
CA PRO A 96 16.50 -1.89 3.62
C PRO A 96 17.31 -0.68 4.08
N PHE A 97 18.14 -0.11 3.21
CA PHE A 97 18.94 1.06 3.54
C PHE A 97 18.07 2.28 3.83
N VAL A 98 17.11 2.57 2.95
CA VAL A 98 16.15 3.67 3.13
C VAL A 98 15.31 3.44 4.39
N LEU A 99 14.76 2.24 4.58
CA LEU A 99 13.97 1.91 5.78
C LEU A 99 14.78 2.08 7.07
N THR A 100 16.05 1.66 7.09
CA THR A 100 16.92 1.81 8.26
C THR A 100 17.12 3.27 8.62
N TYR A 101 17.38 4.12 7.62
CA TYR A 101 17.52 5.56 7.82
C TYR A 101 16.22 6.21 8.31
N THR A 102 15.09 5.91 7.66
CA THR A 102 13.78 6.42 8.07
C THR A 102 13.45 6.01 9.50
N ILE A 103 13.62 4.72 9.86
CA ILE A 103 13.37 4.23 11.23
C ILE A 103 14.29 4.92 12.23
N SER A 104 15.58 5.09 11.90
CA SER A 104 16.54 5.78 12.75
C SER A 104 16.11 7.22 13.05
N ILE A 105 15.67 7.97 12.04
CA ILE A 105 15.16 9.33 12.24
C ILE A 105 13.93 9.34 13.14
N TYR A 106 12.92 8.50 12.86
CA TYR A 106 11.72 8.42 13.69
C TYR A 106 12.05 8.03 15.13
N TRP A 107 13.07 7.20 15.34
CA TRP A 107 13.52 6.80 16.66
C TRP A 107 14.27 7.92 17.39
N ILE A 108 15.13 8.67 16.69
CA ILE A 108 15.87 9.81 17.24
C ILE A 108 14.90 10.92 17.66
N PHE A 109 13.91 11.24 16.82
CA PHE A 109 12.92 12.29 17.08
C PHE A 109 11.66 11.79 17.78
N ARG A 110 11.70 10.62 18.43
CA ARG A 110 10.53 10.10 19.14
C ARG A 110 10.20 10.99 20.34
N GLY A 111 8.96 11.48 20.39
CA GLY A 111 8.49 12.30 21.49
C GLY A 111 7.32 13.18 21.07
N LYS A 112 6.48 13.57 22.04
CA LYS A 112 5.44 14.56 21.80
C LYS A 112 6.08 15.94 21.77
N VAL A 113 5.78 16.73 20.74
CA VAL A 113 6.16 18.15 20.70
C VAL A 113 5.47 18.84 21.89
N LYS A 114 6.26 19.51 22.73
CA LYS A 114 5.75 20.36 23.81
C LYS A 114 5.77 21.78 23.30
N LEU A 115 4.62 22.45 23.31
CA LEU A 115 4.54 23.86 23.01
C LEU A 115 5.13 24.63 24.19
N ASP A 116 6.08 25.52 23.91
CA ASP A 116 6.66 26.44 24.87
C ASP A 116 6.27 27.88 24.51
N ALA A 117 6.54 28.86 25.37
CA ALA A 117 6.17 30.27 25.19
C ALA A 117 6.77 30.93 23.92
N SER A 118 7.73 30.26 23.27
CA SER A 118 8.35 30.64 22.00
C SER A 118 7.81 29.87 20.78
N SER A 119 6.84 28.98 20.97
CA SER A 119 6.15 28.28 19.87
C SER A 119 5.10 29.21 19.26
N TYR A 120 5.30 29.59 18.00
CA TYR A 120 4.40 30.47 17.23
C TYR A 120 3.02 29.84 16.98
#